data_AF-A0A813EDA6-F1
#
_entry.id   AF-A0A813EDA6-F1
#
_cell.length_a   1.000
_cell.length_b   1.000
_cell.length_c   1.000
_cell.angle_alpha   90.00
_cell.angle_beta   90.00
_cell.angle_gamma   90.00
#
_symmetry.space_group_name_H-M   'P 1'
#
loop_
_entity.id
_entity.type
_entity.pdbx_description
1 polymer ?
#
loop_
_entity_poly.entity_id
_entity_poly.type
_entity_poly.pdbx_seq_one_letter_code
_entity_poly.pdbx_strand_id
1 'polypeptide(L)'
;CVPSLGGKLKGVEVSLMVAGVFFAALATLAKSESTHSSTSESKHLVLGVMMCALSDVAAGINLILAGLFGTYLDPPLNPMDTIFYMAVPCAMFLVPASFFVLHPVDWPGVGSITDYEVYQKVMELSPMTMCYVLVSGVLASGYNILQYTVVQQLSPSHAAFAGNFNKAATIMLSICLGLERLPGGIWSTVMVGAILGNIAAFTGYSLLKQSEKAKMPSAEESLDKKLPAAEKAAP
;
A
#
# COMPACT_ATOMS: atom_id res chain seq x y z
N CYS A 1 -29.79 5.34 21.89
CA CYS A 1 -29.16 4.15 22.48
C CYS A 1 -29.33 2.96 21.55
N VAL A 2 -28.34 2.67 20.72
CA VAL A 2 -28.30 1.45 19.88
C VAL A 2 -27.59 0.37 20.70
N PRO A 3 -28.21 -0.80 20.93
CA PRO A 3 -27.65 -1.81 21.81
C PRO A 3 -26.41 -2.47 21.21
N SER A 4 -25.52 -2.84 22.12
CA SER A 4 -24.24 -3.56 22.00
C SER A 4 -24.26 -4.78 21.04
N LEU A 5 -24.27 -4.56 19.72
CA LEU A 5 -23.83 -5.52 18.70
C LEU A 5 -22.39 -5.28 18.23
N GLY A 6 -21.79 -4.14 18.61
CA GLY A 6 -20.48 -3.70 18.12
C GLY A 6 -19.27 -4.49 18.63
N GLY A 7 -19.42 -5.33 19.66
CA GLY A 7 -18.29 -6.13 20.19
C GLY A 7 -17.92 -7.33 19.32
N LYS A 8 -18.92 -8.05 18.78
CA LYS A 8 -18.69 -9.27 18.00
C LYS A 8 -18.18 -8.96 16.59
N LEU A 9 -18.73 -7.95 15.91
CA LEU A 9 -18.25 -7.58 14.57
C LEU A 9 -16.81 -7.07 14.62
N LYS A 10 -16.46 -6.21 15.58
CA LYS A 10 -15.07 -5.78 15.77
C LYS A 10 -14.09 -6.93 16.01
N GLY A 11 -14.52 -7.96 16.74
CA GLY A 11 -13.69 -9.16 16.94
C GLY A 11 -13.41 -9.93 15.65
N VAL A 12 -14.42 -10.07 14.78
CA VAL A 12 -14.29 -10.73 13.48
C VAL A 12 -13.46 -9.90 12.50
N GLU A 13 -13.59 -8.58 12.53
CA GLU A 13 -12.76 -7.68 11.73
C GLU A 13 -11.27 -7.82 12.09
N VAL A 14 -10.96 -7.76 13.39
CA VAL A 14 -9.59 -7.91 13.87
C VAL A 14 -9.05 -9.31 13.54
N SER A 15 -9.85 -10.37 13.69
CA SER A 15 -9.38 -11.72 13.37
C SER A 15 -9.08 -11.89 11.88
N LEU A 16 -9.88 -11.29 10.99
CA LEU A 16 -9.61 -11.30 9.54
C LEU A 16 -8.35 -10.51 9.19
N MET A 17 -8.12 -9.36 9.82
CA MET A 17 -6.87 -8.60 9.62
C MET A 17 -5.65 -9.40 10.08
N VAL A 18 -5.72 -10.03 11.26
CA VAL A 18 -4.64 -10.88 11.80
C VAL A 18 -4.39 -12.09 10.90
N ALA A 19 -5.44 -12.74 10.41
CA ALA A 19 -5.32 -13.84 9.46
C ALA A 19 -4.62 -13.39 8.16
N GLY A 20 -4.99 -12.22 7.62
CA GLY A 20 -4.32 -11.65 6.45
C GLY A 20 -2.82 -11.42 6.67
N VAL A 21 -2.45 -10.83 7.81
CA VAL A 21 -1.04 -10.62 8.20
C VAL A 21 -0.30 -11.95 8.37
N PHE A 22 -0.93 -12.95 9.00
CA PHE A 22 -0.36 -14.28 9.15
C PHE A 22 -0.06 -14.93 7.79
N PHE A 23 -0.99 -14.88 6.85
CA PHE A 23 -0.75 -15.39 5.50
C PHE A 23 0.33 -14.59 4.75
N ALA A 24 0.40 -13.26 4.93
CA ALA A 24 1.50 -12.47 4.36
C ALA A 24 2.86 -12.92 4.92
N ALA A 25 2.94 -13.16 6.24
CA ALA A 25 4.16 -13.66 6.87
C ALA A 25 4.54 -15.06 6.37
N LEU A 26 3.58 -15.96 6.18
CA LEU A 26 3.81 -17.28 5.60
C LEU A 26 4.34 -17.20 4.16
N ALA A 27 3.83 -16.28 3.34
CA ALA A 27 4.34 -16.07 1.99
C ALA A 27 5.80 -15.59 2.00
N THR A 28 6.15 -14.66 2.91
CA THR A 28 7.53 -14.19 3.09
C THR A 28 8.46 -15.31 3.57
N LEU A 29 8.01 -16.15 4.50
CA LEU A 29 8.78 -17.30 4.98
C LEU A 29 9.00 -18.35 3.89
N ALA A 30 7.97 -18.65 3.09
CA ALA A 30 8.10 -19.57 1.96
C ALA A 30 9.10 -19.05 0.92
N LYS A 31 9.16 -17.72 0.74
CA LYS A 31 10.13 -17.09 -0.14
C LYS A 31 11.55 -17.15 0.41
N SER A 32 11.76 -16.89 1.71
CA SER A 32 13.11 -16.95 2.31
C SER A 32 13.74 -18.35 2.22
N GLU A 33 12.93 -19.40 2.27
CA GLU A 33 13.39 -20.79 2.14
C GLU A 33 13.89 -21.14 0.73
N SER A 34 13.44 -20.44 -0.31
CA SER A 34 14.03 -20.61 -1.64
C SER A 34 15.43 -20.02 -1.77
N THR A 35 15.80 -19.09 -0.90
CA THR A 35 17.09 -18.37 -0.94
C THR A 35 18.15 -18.99 -0.01
N HIS A 36 17.80 -20.02 0.77
CA HIS A 36 18.54 -20.54 1.93
C HIS A 36 19.91 -21.24 1.68
N SER A 37 20.62 -20.87 0.62
CA SER A 37 21.97 -21.40 0.32
C SER A 37 23.14 -20.60 0.93
N SER A 38 22.91 -19.47 1.63
CA SER A 38 24.01 -18.71 2.26
C SER A 38 23.67 -18.06 3.62
N THR A 39 24.52 -18.26 4.63
CA THR A 39 24.32 -17.81 6.03
C THR A 39 24.35 -16.27 6.20
N SER A 40 24.87 -15.54 5.21
CA SER A 40 24.93 -14.07 5.22
C SER A 40 23.57 -13.42 4.91
N GLU A 41 22.70 -14.09 4.16
CA GLU A 41 21.42 -13.53 3.71
C GLU A 41 20.39 -13.35 4.84
N SER A 42 20.46 -14.17 5.90
CA SER A 42 19.51 -14.10 7.02
C SER A 42 19.54 -12.75 7.75
N LYS A 43 20.71 -12.10 7.86
CA LYS A 43 20.83 -10.77 8.47
C LYS A 43 20.21 -9.66 7.61
N HIS A 44 20.34 -9.78 6.29
CA HIS A 44 19.72 -8.83 5.36
C HIS A 44 18.20 -9.00 5.31
N LEU A 45 17.70 -10.22 5.50
CA LEU A 45 16.26 -10.48 5.57
C LEU A 45 15.61 -9.75 6.75
N VAL A 46 16.19 -9.84 7.96
CA VAL A 46 15.64 -9.16 9.14
C VAL A 46 15.65 -7.64 8.97
N LEU A 47 16.75 -7.09 8.45
CA LEU A 47 16.83 -5.66 8.14
C LEU A 47 15.75 -5.25 7.13
N GLY A 48 15.57 -6.03 6.05
CA GLY A 48 14.55 -5.79 5.04
C GLY A 48 13.13 -5.83 5.60
N VAL A 49 12.81 -6.80 6.46
CA VAL A 49 11.51 -6.90 7.14
C VAL A 49 11.27 -5.69 8.05
N MET A 50 12.27 -5.27 8.83
CA MET A 50 12.16 -4.09 9.68
C MET A 50 11.95 -2.81 8.87
N MET A 51 12.70 -2.63 7.77
CA MET A 51 12.53 -1.48 6.87
C MET A 51 11.16 -1.49 6.19
N CYS A 52 10.65 -2.65 5.79
CA CYS A 52 9.30 -2.81 5.24
C CYS A 52 8.23 -2.40 6.27
N ALA A 53 8.33 -2.88 7.51
CA ALA A 53 7.38 -2.54 8.57
C ALA A 53 7.38 -1.03 8.88
N LEU A 54 8.55 -0.40 8.95
CA LEU A 54 8.68 1.04 9.13
C LEU A 54 8.08 1.82 7.95
N SER A 55 8.31 1.34 6.72
CA SER A 55 7.74 1.92 5.50
C SER A 55 6.21 1.83 5.50
N ASP A 56 5.62 0.71 5.92
CA ASP A 56 4.17 0.55 6.00
C ASP A 56 3.55 1.48 7.06
N VAL A 57 4.21 1.69 8.19
CA VAL A 57 3.77 2.66 9.21
C VAL A 57 3.83 4.08 8.65
N ALA A 58 4.93 4.45 8.00
CA ALA A 58 5.08 5.76 7.36
C ALA A 58 4.02 5.99 6.28
N ALA A 59 3.74 4.96 5.46
CA ALA A 59 2.68 5.00 4.45
C ALA A 59 1.31 5.16 5.10
N GLY A 60 1.02 4.46 6.20
CA GLY A 60 -0.22 4.61 6.96
C GLY A 60 -0.42 6.03 7.50
N ILE A 61 0.61 6.62 8.10
CA ILE A 61 0.60 8.01 8.57
C ILE A 61 0.37 8.97 7.40
N ASN A 62 1.05 8.75 6.27
CA ASN A 62 0.90 9.57 5.07
C ASN A 62 -0.54 9.54 4.53
N LEU A 63 -1.19 8.38 4.49
CA LEU A 63 -2.59 8.28 4.07
C LEU A 63 -3.56 8.94 5.05
N ILE A 64 -3.30 8.86 6.35
CA ILE A 64 -4.10 9.59 7.35
C ILE A 64 -3.95 11.10 7.13
N LEU A 65 -2.72 11.60 6.98
CA LEU A 65 -2.45 13.02 6.73
C LEU A 65 -3.12 13.50 5.43
N ALA A 66 -3.02 12.73 4.34
CA ALA A 66 -3.69 13.05 3.08
C ALA A 66 -5.22 13.13 3.22
N GLY A 67 -5.80 12.24 4.04
CA GLY A 67 -7.21 12.32 4.42
C GLY A 67 -7.53 13.58 5.22
N LEU A 68 -6.70 13.92 6.22
CA LEU A 68 -6.89 15.12 7.03
C LEU A 68 -6.77 16.41 6.21
N PHE A 69 -5.83 16.47 5.25
CA PHE A 69 -5.65 17.62 4.37
C PHE A 69 -6.84 17.83 3.42
N GLY A 70 -7.53 16.75 3.04
CA GLY A 70 -8.74 16.83 2.22
C GLY A 70 -9.98 17.30 2.99
N THR A 71 -9.99 17.20 4.33
CA THR A 71 -11.19 17.48 5.14
C THR A 71 -11.06 18.64 6.12
N TYR A 72 -9.87 18.91 6.66
CA TYR A 72 -9.68 19.87 7.77
C TYR A 72 -8.93 21.15 7.39
N LEU A 73 -8.32 21.23 6.20
CA LEU A 73 -7.72 22.47 5.72
C LEU A 73 -8.80 23.37 5.12
N ASP A 74 -8.70 24.68 5.36
CA ASP A 74 -9.52 25.71 4.72
C ASP A 74 -8.63 26.59 3.83
N PRO A 75 -8.71 26.47 2.49
CA PRO A 75 -9.54 25.55 1.71
C PRO A 75 -8.98 24.10 1.69
N PRO A 76 -9.84 23.08 1.46
CA PRO A 76 -9.40 21.70 1.39
C PRO A 76 -8.50 21.48 0.18
N LEU A 77 -7.39 20.77 0.38
CA LEU A 77 -6.41 20.53 -0.68
C LEU A 77 -6.91 19.46 -1.65
N ASN A 78 -6.88 19.79 -2.94
CA ASN A 78 -7.09 18.82 -4.01
C ASN A 78 -6.03 17.69 -3.91
N PRO A 79 -6.37 16.43 -4.24
CA PRO A 79 -5.39 15.34 -4.32
C PRO A 79 -4.13 15.70 -5.12
N MET A 80 -4.29 16.43 -6.23
CA MET A 80 -3.18 16.88 -7.07
C MET A 80 -2.21 17.77 -6.30
N ASP A 81 -2.72 18.82 -5.64
CA ASP A 81 -1.93 19.77 -4.88
C ASP A 81 -1.23 19.07 -3.71
N THR A 82 -1.94 18.19 -3.03
CA THR A 82 -1.40 17.37 -1.93
C THR A 82 -0.18 16.56 -2.38
N ILE A 83 -0.21 15.97 -3.59
CA ILE A 83 0.91 15.19 -4.12
C ILE A 83 2.11 16.08 -4.39
N PHE A 84 1.93 17.22 -5.04
CA PHE A 84 3.04 18.12 -5.32
C PHE A 84 3.66 18.68 -4.02
N TYR A 85 2.83 19.08 -3.06
CA TYR A 85 3.31 19.59 -1.77
C TYR A 85 4.06 18.53 -0.95
N MET A 86 3.73 17.25 -1.10
CA MET A 86 4.44 16.15 -0.44
C MET A 86 5.67 15.68 -1.24
N ALA A 87 5.63 15.72 -2.58
CA ALA A 87 6.72 15.25 -3.43
C ALA A 87 7.95 16.18 -3.39
N VAL A 88 7.75 17.50 -3.32
CA VAL A 88 8.85 18.48 -3.26
C VAL A 88 9.77 18.24 -2.06
N PRO A 89 9.29 18.15 -0.80
CA PRO A 89 10.17 17.87 0.33
C PRO A 89 10.81 16.50 0.24
N CYS A 90 10.09 15.47 -0.23
CA CYS A 90 10.70 14.15 -0.47
C CYS A 90 11.86 14.24 -1.48
N ALA A 91 11.70 14.97 -2.58
CA ALA A 91 12.76 15.19 -3.55
C ALA A 91 13.94 15.96 -2.94
N MET A 92 13.67 17.00 -2.13
CA MET A 92 14.73 17.76 -1.45
C MET A 92 15.56 16.89 -0.50
N PHE A 93 14.97 15.86 0.13
CA PHE A 93 15.72 14.92 0.97
C PHE A 93 16.42 13.81 0.17
N LEU A 94 15.79 13.30 -0.88
CA LEU A 94 16.31 12.17 -1.67
C LEU A 94 17.40 12.59 -2.66
N VAL A 95 17.29 13.77 -3.27
CA VAL A 95 18.25 14.25 -4.27
C VAL A 95 19.67 14.34 -3.68
N PRO A 96 19.92 14.98 -2.52
CA PRO A 96 21.24 14.95 -1.91
C PRO A 96 21.72 13.53 -1.61
N ALA A 97 20.85 12.66 -1.07
CA ALA A 97 21.22 11.27 -0.79
C ALA A 97 21.70 10.55 -2.07
N SER A 98 21.06 10.79 -3.21
CA SER A 98 21.42 10.19 -4.49
C SER A 98 22.83 10.60 -5.00
N PHE A 99 23.33 11.77 -4.58
CA PHE A 99 24.66 12.26 -4.95
C PHE A 99 25.75 11.89 -3.93
N PHE A 100 25.40 11.72 -2.65
CA PHE A 100 26.39 11.59 -1.58
C PHE A 100 26.45 10.20 -0.92
N VAL A 101 25.42 9.37 -1.06
CA VAL A 101 25.38 8.04 -0.44
C VAL A 101 25.91 6.99 -1.41
N LEU A 102 27.03 6.37 -1.03
CA LEU A 102 27.62 5.24 -1.76
C LEU A 102 26.93 3.94 -1.35
N HIS A 103 26.57 3.12 -2.34
CA HIS A 103 26.05 1.77 -2.09
C HIS A 103 26.71 0.75 -3.02
N PRO A 104 26.83 -0.51 -2.57
CA PRO A 104 27.42 -1.56 -3.40
C PRO A 104 26.45 -1.96 -4.53
N VAL A 105 26.97 -2.07 -5.74
CA VAL A 105 26.20 -2.51 -6.91
C VAL A 105 26.79 -3.83 -7.44
N ASP A 106 25.94 -4.81 -7.73
CA ASP A 106 26.35 -6.13 -8.25
C ASP A 106 26.68 -6.10 -9.75
N TRP A 107 27.50 -5.14 -10.19
CA TRP A 107 27.93 -5.00 -11.58
C TRP A 107 29.38 -5.43 -11.76
N PRO A 108 29.73 -6.17 -12.83
CA PRO A 108 31.07 -6.70 -13.03
C PRO A 108 32.10 -5.57 -13.12
N GLY A 109 33.08 -5.56 -12.19
CA GLY A 109 34.17 -4.58 -12.17
C GLY A 109 33.77 -3.19 -11.63
N VAL A 110 32.57 -3.06 -11.06
CA VAL A 110 32.09 -1.80 -10.46
C VAL A 110 31.93 -2.04 -8.95
N GLY A 111 32.64 -1.26 -8.14
CA GLY A 111 32.53 -1.30 -6.68
C GLY A 111 31.34 -0.50 -6.18
N SER A 112 31.48 0.14 -5.02
CA SER A 112 30.47 1.06 -4.50
C SER A 112 30.43 2.34 -5.32
N ILE A 113 29.24 2.72 -5.79
CA ILE A 113 28.99 3.94 -6.56
C ILE A 113 27.73 4.64 -6.02
N THR A 114 27.56 5.90 -6.40
CA THR A 114 26.38 6.71 -6.08
C THR A 114 25.25 6.47 -7.08
N ASP A 115 24.01 6.80 -6.72
CA ASP A 115 22.87 6.71 -7.65
C ASP A 115 23.03 7.61 -8.88
N TYR A 116 23.72 8.75 -8.72
CA TYR A 116 24.06 9.62 -9.85
C TYR A 116 25.04 8.95 -10.83
N GLU A 117 26.07 8.27 -10.32
CA GLU A 117 27.01 7.52 -11.17
C GLU A 117 26.32 6.31 -11.84
N VAL A 118 25.38 5.66 -11.15
CA VAL A 118 24.50 4.64 -11.74
C VAL A 118 23.73 5.23 -12.92
N TYR A 119 23.10 6.39 -12.72
CA TYR A 119 22.36 7.10 -13.78
C TYR A 119 23.25 7.41 -14.99
N GLN A 120 24.45 7.95 -14.78
CA GLN A 120 25.40 8.25 -15.85
C GLN A 120 25.78 7.00 -16.64
N LYS A 121 26.12 5.89 -15.95
CA LYS A 121 26.46 4.62 -16.60
C LYS A 121 25.31 4.05 -17.41
N VAL A 122 24.09 4.06 -16.89
CA VAL A 122 22.92 3.55 -17.64
C VAL A 122 22.63 4.43 -18.85
N MET A 123 22.81 5.74 -18.75
CA MET A 123 22.67 6.66 -19.89
C MET A 123 23.69 6.38 -21.01
N GLU A 124 24.92 6.04 -20.67
CA GLU A 124 25.96 5.66 -21.63
C GLU A 124 25.70 4.30 -22.28
N LEU A 125 25.25 3.31 -21.50
CA LEU A 125 25.06 1.93 -21.97
C LEU A 125 23.73 1.72 -22.71
N SER A 126 22.63 2.29 -22.21
CA SER A 126 21.28 2.11 -22.74
C SER A 126 20.41 3.33 -22.40
N PRO A 127 20.49 4.41 -23.19
CA PRO A 127 19.70 5.62 -22.95
C PRO A 127 18.20 5.38 -23.07
N MET A 128 17.77 4.35 -23.81
CA MET A 128 16.36 3.96 -23.91
C MET A 128 15.79 3.53 -22.54
N THR A 129 16.62 3.00 -21.65
CA THR A 129 16.19 2.63 -20.29
C THR A 129 15.69 3.86 -19.51
N MET A 130 16.24 5.05 -19.76
CA MET A 130 15.75 6.27 -19.12
C MET A 130 14.36 6.67 -19.58
N CYS A 131 13.95 6.30 -20.79
CA CYS A 131 12.57 6.50 -21.22
C CYS A 131 11.60 5.74 -20.29
N TYR A 132 11.92 4.50 -19.92
CA TYR A 132 11.10 3.74 -18.97
C TYR A 132 11.08 4.38 -17.58
N VAL A 133 12.21 4.95 -17.12
CA VAL A 133 12.25 5.69 -15.86
C VAL A 133 11.29 6.88 -15.90
N LEU A 134 11.34 7.69 -16.96
CA LEU A 134 10.43 8.85 -17.13
C LEU A 134 8.96 8.42 -17.20
N VAL A 135 8.65 7.40 -18.00
CA VAL A 135 7.28 6.85 -18.10
C VAL A 135 6.81 6.32 -16.75
N SER A 136 7.68 5.61 -16.01
CA SER A 136 7.35 5.09 -14.68
C SER A 136 7.06 6.22 -13.69
N GLY A 137 7.76 7.35 -13.77
CA GLY A 137 7.49 8.54 -12.98
C GLY A 137 6.09 9.11 -13.23
N VAL A 138 5.69 9.27 -14.49
CA VAL A 138 4.35 9.75 -14.86
C VAL A 138 3.27 8.80 -14.37
N LEU A 139 3.45 7.49 -14.58
CA LEU A 139 2.52 6.48 -14.11
C LEU A 139 2.43 6.44 -12.58
N ALA A 140 3.55 6.59 -11.88
CA ALA A 140 3.59 6.66 -10.42
C ALA A 140 2.85 7.90 -9.90
N SER A 141 2.99 9.07 -10.55
CA SER A 141 2.19 10.25 -10.21
C SER A 141 0.69 9.98 -10.40
N GLY A 142 0.30 9.40 -11.55
CA GLY A 142 -1.09 8.99 -11.80
C GLY A 142 -1.65 8.05 -10.74
N TYR A 143 -0.87 7.03 -10.36
CA TYR A 143 -1.23 6.10 -9.29
C TYR A 143 -1.43 6.80 -7.95
N ASN A 144 -0.52 7.71 -7.56
CA ASN A 144 -0.63 8.47 -6.31
C ASN A 144 -1.87 9.38 -6.31
N ILE A 145 -2.22 9.99 -7.46
CA ILE A 145 -3.45 10.80 -7.61
C ILE A 145 -4.67 9.96 -7.31
N LEU A 146 -4.80 8.81 -7.98
CA LEU A 146 -5.91 7.88 -7.75
C LEU A 146 -5.95 7.39 -6.30
N GLN A 147 -4.79 7.07 -5.72
CA GLN A 147 -4.69 6.64 -4.33
C GLN A 147 -5.19 7.73 -3.36
N TYR A 148 -4.77 8.98 -3.52
CA TYR A 148 -5.22 10.08 -2.67
C TYR A 148 -6.68 10.44 -2.90
N THR A 149 -7.17 10.37 -4.14
CA THR A 149 -8.61 10.50 -4.44
C THR A 149 -9.42 9.45 -3.69
N VAL A 150 -9.00 8.17 -3.72
CA VAL A 150 -9.66 7.10 -2.97
C VAL A 150 -9.61 7.36 -1.47
N VAL A 151 -8.48 7.80 -0.94
CA VAL A 151 -8.35 8.14 0.50
C VAL A 151 -9.31 9.24 0.90
N GLN A 152 -9.36 10.33 0.15
CA GLN A 152 -10.18 11.50 0.47
C GLN A 152 -11.69 11.22 0.26
N GLN A 153 -12.07 10.37 -0.70
CA GLN A 153 -13.48 10.07 -0.99
C GLN A 153 -14.06 8.88 -0.21
N LEU A 154 -13.26 7.83 0.01
CA LEU A 154 -13.74 6.54 0.54
C LEU A 154 -13.19 6.19 1.93
N SER A 155 -12.16 6.90 2.42
CA SER A 155 -11.38 6.72 3.66
C SER A 155 -10.03 5.98 3.51
N PRO A 156 -9.07 6.26 4.41
CA PRO A 156 -7.75 5.60 4.42
C PRO A 156 -7.82 4.07 4.51
N SER A 157 -8.80 3.50 5.22
CA SER A 157 -8.91 2.05 5.36
C SER A 157 -9.29 1.36 4.05
N HIS A 158 -10.09 2.00 3.19
CA HIS A 158 -10.42 1.45 1.87
C HIS A 158 -9.19 1.48 0.96
N ALA A 159 -8.41 2.56 1.01
CA ALA A 159 -7.14 2.66 0.28
C ALA A 159 -6.13 1.59 0.72
N ALA A 160 -5.99 1.36 2.04
CA ALA A 160 -5.11 0.31 2.57
C ALA A 160 -5.54 -1.09 2.12
N PHE A 161 -6.85 -1.36 2.12
CA PHE A 161 -7.38 -2.63 1.61
C PHE A 161 -7.13 -2.80 0.10
N ALA A 162 -7.47 -1.79 -0.71
CA ALA A 162 -7.24 -1.82 -2.16
C ALA A 162 -5.75 -2.01 -2.48
N GLY A 163 -4.87 -1.38 -1.69
CA GLY A 163 -3.43 -1.57 -1.77
C GLY A 163 -3.00 -3.02 -1.51
N ASN A 164 -3.49 -3.65 -0.45
CA ASN A 164 -3.17 -5.06 -0.15
C ASN A 164 -3.70 -6.03 -1.20
N PHE A 165 -4.91 -5.80 -1.71
CA PHE A 165 -5.47 -6.59 -2.81
C PHE A 165 -4.64 -6.43 -4.09
N ASN A 166 -4.29 -5.20 -4.47
CA ASN A 166 -3.45 -4.93 -5.64
C ASN A 166 -2.07 -5.58 -5.51
N LYS A 167 -1.45 -5.55 -4.33
CA LYS A 167 -0.18 -6.25 -4.06
C LYS A 167 -0.34 -7.76 -4.28
N ALA A 168 -1.34 -8.39 -3.68
CA ALA A 168 -1.58 -9.83 -3.82
C ALA A 168 -1.90 -10.24 -5.28
N ALA A 169 -2.72 -9.45 -5.97
CA ALA A 169 -3.05 -9.66 -7.38
C ALA A 169 -1.81 -9.51 -8.29
N THR A 170 -0.93 -8.55 -7.99
CA THR A 170 0.32 -8.35 -8.74
C THR A 170 1.28 -9.52 -8.55
N ILE A 171 1.41 -10.06 -7.33
CA ILE A 171 2.20 -11.28 -7.08
C ILE A 171 1.63 -12.45 -7.88
N MET A 172 0.30 -12.65 -7.83
CA MET A 172 -0.36 -13.72 -8.59
C MET A 172 -0.12 -13.57 -10.10
N LEU A 173 -0.28 -12.36 -10.64
CA LEU A 173 -0.03 -12.05 -12.04
C LEU A 173 1.44 -12.30 -12.42
N SER A 174 2.38 -11.89 -11.57
CA SER A 174 3.82 -12.10 -11.76
C SER A 174 4.17 -13.59 -11.89
N ILE A 175 3.56 -14.43 -11.04
CA ILE A 175 3.68 -15.89 -11.11
C ILE A 175 3.05 -16.43 -12.39
N CYS A 176 1.82 -16.00 -12.74
CA CYS A 176 1.12 -16.45 -13.95
C CYS A 176 1.86 -16.08 -15.24
N LEU A 177 2.53 -14.94 -15.28
CA LEU A 177 3.32 -14.47 -16.41
C LEU A 177 4.75 -15.05 -16.43
N GLY A 178 5.14 -15.81 -15.40
CA GLY A 178 6.49 -16.38 -15.27
C GLY A 178 7.58 -15.34 -14.98
N LEU A 179 7.21 -14.13 -14.52
CA LEU A 179 8.14 -13.09 -14.08
C LEU A 179 8.78 -13.45 -12.72
N GLU A 180 8.07 -14.22 -11.91
CA GLU A 180 8.54 -14.70 -10.61
C GLU A 180 8.52 -16.23 -10.57
N ARG A 181 9.61 -16.84 -10.10
CA ARG A 181 9.72 -18.29 -9.94
C ARG A 181 9.19 -18.69 -8.57
N LEU A 182 8.33 -19.71 -8.55
CA LEU A 182 7.87 -20.30 -7.32
C LEU A 182 9.02 -21.02 -6.58
N PRO A 183 9.03 -20.98 -5.24
CA PRO A 183 10.00 -21.73 -4.45
C PRO A 183 9.84 -23.23 -4.72
N GLY A 184 10.95 -23.98 -4.75
CA GLY A 184 10.91 -25.41 -5.04
C GLY A 184 10.21 -26.24 -3.96
N GLY A 185 9.67 -27.40 -4.35
CA GLY A 185 9.12 -28.38 -3.43
C GLY A 185 7.83 -27.93 -2.71
N ILE A 186 7.71 -28.26 -1.43
CA ILE A 186 6.49 -28.02 -0.64
C ILE A 186 6.20 -26.52 -0.44
N TRP A 187 7.25 -25.69 -0.48
CA TRP A 187 7.15 -24.25 -0.32
C TRP A 187 6.38 -23.57 -1.45
N SER A 188 6.33 -24.15 -2.65
CA SER A 188 5.48 -23.66 -3.74
C SER A 188 4.02 -23.66 -3.33
N THR A 189 3.55 -24.78 -2.77
CA THR A 189 2.16 -24.95 -2.34
C THR A 189 1.85 -24.03 -1.15
N VAL A 190 2.80 -23.89 -0.22
CA VAL A 190 2.67 -22.96 0.91
C VAL A 190 2.55 -21.52 0.43
N MET A 191 3.38 -21.09 -0.51
CA MET A 191 3.35 -19.74 -1.08
C MET A 191 2.02 -19.44 -1.78
N VAL A 192 1.54 -20.36 -2.64
CA VAL A 192 0.25 -20.19 -3.33
C VAL A 192 -0.91 -20.17 -2.33
N GLY A 193 -0.91 -21.09 -1.36
CA GLY A 193 -1.92 -21.14 -0.30
C GLY A 193 -1.93 -19.87 0.55
N ALA A 194 -0.76 -19.32 0.86
CA ALA A 194 -0.60 -18.07 1.59
C ALA A 194 -1.15 -16.87 0.79
N ILE A 195 -0.85 -16.78 -0.51
CA ILE A 195 -1.41 -15.72 -1.37
C ILE A 195 -2.94 -15.79 -1.41
N LEU A 196 -3.50 -16.99 -1.64
CA LEU A 196 -4.96 -17.20 -1.68
C LEU A 196 -5.62 -16.90 -0.32
N GLY A 197 -5.01 -17.34 0.78
CA GLY A 197 -5.49 -17.07 2.13
C GLY A 197 -5.49 -15.58 2.47
N ASN A 198 -4.45 -14.86 2.04
CA ASN A 198 -4.35 -13.41 2.20
C ASN A 198 -5.47 -12.69 1.43
N ILE A 199 -5.68 -13.05 0.15
CA ILE A 199 -6.77 -12.52 -0.68
C ILE A 199 -8.11 -12.80 0.00
N ALA A 200 -8.37 -14.04 0.39
CA ALA A 200 -9.64 -14.43 1.01
C ALA A 200 -9.91 -13.68 2.33
N ALA A 201 -8.90 -13.52 3.19
CA ALA A 201 -9.03 -12.80 4.45
C ALA A 201 -9.39 -11.33 4.23
N PHE A 202 -8.69 -10.66 3.31
CA PHE A 202 -8.97 -9.25 3.00
C PHE A 202 -10.29 -9.08 2.25
N THR A 203 -10.63 -9.95 1.30
CA THR A 203 -11.95 -9.93 0.64
C THR A 203 -13.08 -10.11 1.65
N GLY A 204 -12.94 -11.05 2.59
CA GLY A 204 -13.90 -11.26 3.67
C GLY A 204 -14.05 -10.02 4.56
N TYR A 205 -12.95 -9.38 4.94
CA TYR A 205 -12.97 -8.12 5.68
C TYR A 205 -13.76 -7.02 4.94
N SER A 206 -13.53 -6.88 3.63
CA SER A 206 -14.22 -5.88 2.82
C SER A 206 -15.72 -6.13 2.67
N LEU A 207 -16.13 -7.39 2.51
CA LEU A 207 -17.56 -7.74 2.45
C LEU A 207 -18.28 -7.43 3.78
N LEU A 208 -17.61 -7.66 4.92
CA LEU A 208 -18.16 -7.29 6.23
C LEU A 208 -18.33 -5.78 6.35
N LYS A 209 -17.30 -5.00 5.97
CA LYS A 209 -17.33 -3.54 6.06
C LYS A 209 -18.41 -2.91 5.16
N GLN A 210 -18.60 -3.46 3.95
CA GLN A 210 -19.69 -3.06 3.05
C GLN A 210 -21.05 -3.37 3.67
N SER A 211 -21.20 -4.54 4.30
CA SER A 211 -22.43 -4.95 4.97
C SER A 211 -22.77 -4.07 6.18
N GLU A 212 -21.77 -3.57 6.90
CA GLU A 212 -21.98 -2.59 7.98
C GLU A 212 -22.44 -1.24 7.43
N LYS A 213 -21.80 -0.74 6.37
CA LYS A 213 -22.18 0.53 5.73
C LYS A 213 -23.62 0.49 5.21
N ALA A 214 -24.06 -0.65 4.65
CA ALA A 214 -25.44 -0.82 4.18
C ALA A 214 -26.48 -0.89 5.31
N LYS A 215 -26.08 -1.25 6.54
CA LYS A 215 -26.97 -1.34 7.71
C LYS A 215 -27.08 -0.04 8.49
N MET A 216 -26.17 0.91 8.28
CA MET A 216 -26.32 2.27 8.82
C MET A 216 -27.28 3.04 7.91
N PRO A 217 -28.46 3.47 8.38
CA PRO A 217 -29.33 4.34 7.59
C PRO A 217 -28.54 5.59 7.25
N SER A 218 -28.45 5.91 5.95
CA SER A 218 -27.75 7.09 5.47
C SER A 218 -28.24 8.31 6.22
N ALA A 219 -27.32 9.12 6.74
CA ALA A 219 -27.65 10.30 7.54
C ALA A 219 -28.62 11.26 6.81
N GLU A 220 -28.64 11.24 5.48
CA GLU A 220 -29.64 11.92 4.64
C GLU A 220 -31.09 11.49 4.93
N GLU A 221 -31.39 10.20 5.12
CA GLU A 221 -32.76 9.75 5.43
C GLU A 221 -33.23 10.21 6.83
N SER A 222 -32.28 10.44 7.75
CA SER A 222 -32.58 10.95 9.08
C SER A 222 -32.75 12.48 9.13
N LEU A 223 -32.24 13.21 8.14
CA LEU A 223 -32.45 14.64 7.95
C LEU A 223 -33.73 14.92 7.16
N ASP A 224 -34.01 14.13 6.11
CA ASP A 224 -35.28 14.19 5.35
C ASP A 224 -36.49 13.73 6.17
N LYS A 225 -36.31 12.92 7.23
CA LYS A 225 -37.38 12.67 8.22
C LYS A 225 -37.54 13.77 9.27
N LYS A 226 -36.52 14.62 9.48
CA LYS A 226 -36.58 15.72 10.44
C LYS A 226 -37.08 17.04 9.83
N LEU A 227 -36.90 17.25 8.53
CA LEU A 227 -37.40 18.43 7.83
C LEU A 227 -38.95 18.52 7.70
N PRO A 228 -39.73 17.45 7.47
CA PRO A 228 -41.18 17.55 7.30
C PRO A 228 -41.96 17.81 8.61
N ALA A 229 -41.29 17.83 9.76
CA ALA A 229 -41.92 18.17 11.05
C ALA A 229 -41.73 19.65 11.44
N ALA A 230 -40.68 20.32 10.97
CA ALA A 230 -40.42 21.72 11.30
C ALA A 230 -41.25 22.69 10.45
N GLU A 231 -41.69 22.29 9.24
CA GLU A 231 -42.45 23.15 8.33
C GLU A 231 -43.97 23.14 8.57
N LYS A 232 -44.49 22.23 9.43
CA LYS A 232 -45.92 22.21 9.82
C LYS A 232 -46.23 22.95 11.13
N ALA A 233 -45.24 23.64 11.71
CA ALA A 233 -45.37 24.32 13.00
C ALA A 233 -45.12 25.84 12.93
N ALA A 234 -45.17 26.44 11.74
CA ALA A 234 -45.22 27.90 11.59
C ALA A 234 -46.70 28.33 11.40
N PRO A 235 -47.24 29.22 12.26
CA PRO A 235 -48.62 29.71 12.17
C PRO A 235 -48.85 30.69 11.01
#